data_AF-A0AAJ4W4R5-F1
#
_entry.id   AF-A0AAJ4W4R5-F1
#
_cell.length_a   1.000
_cell.length_b   1.000
_cell.length_c   1.000
_cell.angle_alpha   90.00
_cell.angle_beta   90.00
_cell.angle_gamma   90.00
#
_symmetry.space_group_name_H-M   'P 1'
#
loop_
_entity.id
_entity.type
_entity.pdbx_description
1 polymer ?
#
loop_
_entity_poly.entity_id
_entity_poly.type
_entity_poly.pdbx_seq_one_letter_code
_entity_poly.pdbx_strand_id
1 'polypeptide(L)'
;MSKHYITCQKCKTENVNSDYCTNCGEIINVVLRRQMEQQRVVNERIQKEVNRELTSFEKFTRRMFKHPNPFIRVPAMIVNAIWVVGVSIMAGIAYLIGFIAA
;
A
#
# COMPACT_ATOMS: atom_id res chain seq x y z
N MET A 1 29.83 -24.63 5.09
CA MET A 1 28.37 -24.43 5.28
C MET A 1 27.94 -25.18 6.53
N SER A 2 27.43 -24.46 7.54
CA SER A 2 26.82 -25.10 8.72
C SER A 2 25.51 -25.76 8.30
N LYS A 3 25.29 -27.01 8.74
CA LYS A 3 24.00 -27.69 8.54
C LYS A 3 23.07 -27.26 9.67
N HIS A 4 21.96 -26.63 9.33
CA HIS A 4 20.91 -26.28 10.29
C HIS A 4 19.81 -27.33 10.22
N TYR A 5 19.66 -28.09 11.30
CA TYR A 5 18.63 -29.10 11.48
C TYR A 5 17.43 -28.45 12.14
N ILE A 6 16.25 -28.63 11.56
CA ILE A 6 15.00 -28.08 12.06
C ILE A 6 13.93 -29.17 12.04
N THR A 7 13.39 -29.48 13.20
CA THR A 7 12.31 -30.46 13.35
C THR A 7 10.96 -29.79 13.11
N CYS A 8 10.14 -30.38 12.24
CA CYS A 8 8.79 -29.90 12.02
C CYS A 8 7.91 -30.14 13.25
N GLN A 9 7.25 -29.10 13.78
CA GLN A 9 6.36 -29.24 14.94
C GLN A 9 5.07 -30.04 14.64
N LYS A 10 4.70 -30.17 13.36
CA LYS A 10 3.44 -30.80 12.93
C LYS A 10 3.59 -32.31 12.70
N CYS A 11 4.61 -32.73 11.96
CA CYS A 11 4.83 -34.13 11.59
C CYS A 11 6.09 -34.76 12.22
N LYS A 12 6.82 -34.00 13.06
CA LYS A 12 8.06 -34.42 13.74
C LYS A 12 9.19 -34.87 12.80
N THR A 13 9.08 -34.61 11.49
CA THR A 13 10.13 -34.92 10.51
C THR A 13 11.28 -33.92 10.64
N GLU A 14 12.51 -34.42 10.68
CA GLU A 14 13.72 -33.60 10.65
C GLU A 14 13.97 -33.10 9.23
N ASN A 15 14.23 -31.81 9.09
CA ASN A 15 14.58 -31.18 7.83
C ASN A 15 15.91 -30.45 7.97
N VAL A 16 16.67 -30.36 6.88
CA VAL A 16 17.99 -29.73 6.86
C VAL A 16 17.96 -28.58 5.87
N ASN A 17 18.23 -27.36 6.36
CA ASN A 17 18.29 -26.16 5.53
C ASN A 17 17.06 -25.95 4.62
N SER A 18 15.86 -26.30 5.08
CA SER A 18 14.61 -26.09 4.33
C SER A 18 13.69 -25.11 5.04
N ASP A 19 13.01 -24.28 4.25
CA ASP A 19 12.03 -23.33 4.77
C ASP A 19 10.66 -23.99 5.04
N TYR A 20 10.38 -25.04 4.28
CA TYR A 20 9.17 -25.84 4.34
C TYR A 20 9.49 -27.27 4.71
N CYS A 21 8.55 -27.95 5.34
CA CYS A 21 8.67 -29.37 5.63
C CYS A 21 8.57 -30.20 4.36
N THR A 22 9.55 -31.08 4.14
CA THR A 22 9.57 -32.00 2.98
C THR A 22 8.41 -33.00 3.02
N ASN A 23 7.88 -33.31 4.20
CA ASN A 23 6.80 -34.28 4.39
C ASN A 23 5.41 -33.62 4.32
N CYS A 24 5.17 -32.57 5.12
CA CYS A 24 3.82 -31.98 5.26
C CYS A 24 3.65 -30.60 4.62
N GLY A 25 4.70 -30.00 4.05
CA GLY A 25 4.65 -28.68 3.42
C GLY A 25 4.48 -27.49 4.38
N GLU A 26 4.48 -27.70 5.69
CA GLU A 26 4.35 -26.63 6.68
C GLU A 26 5.60 -25.74 6.72
N ILE A 27 5.43 -24.43 6.92
CA ILE A 27 6.55 -23.49 7.08
C ILE A 27 7.23 -23.78 8.42
N ILE A 28 8.49 -24.21 8.38
CA ILE A 28 9.27 -24.49 9.59
C ILE A 28 10.20 -23.31 9.93
N ASN A 29 10.59 -22.53 8.91
CA ASN A 29 11.41 -21.35 9.13
C ASN A 29 10.58 -20.23 9.81
N VAL A 30 10.92 -19.94 11.07
CA VAL A 30 10.25 -18.91 11.89
C VAL A 30 10.41 -17.51 11.30
N VAL A 31 11.55 -17.21 10.69
CA VAL A 31 11.81 -15.91 10.04
C VAL A 31 10.89 -15.75 8.84
N LEU A 32 10.83 -16.77 7.99
CA LEU A 32 9.95 -16.77 6.82
C LEU A 32 8.47 -16.66 7.22
N ARG A 33 8.06 -17.38 8.28
CA ARG A 33 6.70 -17.29 8.82
C ARG A 33 6.35 -15.88 9.27
N ARG A 34 7.25 -15.21 9.99
CA ARG A 34 7.06 -13.81 10.42
C ARG A 34 7.00 -12.85 9.24
N GLN A 35 7.84 -13.02 8.23
CA GLN A 35 7.82 -12.20 7.03
C GLN A 35 6.50 -12.33 6.25
N MET A 36 6.00 -13.56 6.08
CA MET A 36 4.70 -13.78 5.44
C MET A 36 3.55 -13.14 6.23
N GLU A 37 3.57 -13.24 7.56
CA GLU A 37 2.55 -12.62 8.41
C GLU A 37 2.59 -11.09 8.28
N GLN A 38 3.79 -10.49 8.30
CA GLN A 38 3.95 -9.06 8.07
C GLN A 38 3.45 -8.64 6.68
N GLN A 39 3.78 -9.39 5.63
CA GLN A 39 3.30 -9.12 4.28
C GLN A 39 1.77 -9.24 4.20
N ARG A 40 1.16 -10.23 4.87
CA ARG A 40 -0.30 -10.35 4.94
C ARG A 40 -0.95 -9.13 5.59
N VAL A 41 -0.45 -8.70 6.75
CA VAL A 41 -0.98 -7.51 7.44
C VAL A 41 -0.84 -6.25 6.58
N VAL A 42 0.29 -6.08 5.90
CA VAL A 42 0.48 -4.95 4.98
C VAL A 42 -0.49 -5.03 3.80
N ASN A 43 -0.63 -6.19 3.18
CA ASN A 43 -1.54 -6.40 2.06
C ASN A 43 -3.00 -6.19 2.46
N GLU A 44 -3.41 -6.64 3.65
CA GLU A 44 -4.75 -6.39 4.18
C GLU A 44 -5.01 -4.90 4.40
N ARG A 45 -4.03 -4.15 4.90
CA ARG A 45 -4.14 -2.69 5.05
C ARG A 45 -4.29 -2.02 3.68
N ILE A 46 -3.45 -2.38 2.72
CA ILE A 46 -3.53 -1.86 1.34
C ILE A 46 -4.88 -2.21 0.72
N GLN A 47 -5.35 -3.45 0.84
CA GLN A 47 -6.64 -3.85 0.31
C GLN A 47 -7.80 -3.14 1.01
N LYS A 48 -7.74 -2.93 2.33
CA LYS A 48 -8.74 -2.13 3.05
C LYS A 48 -8.74 -0.68 2.60
N GLU A 49 -7.59 -0.12 2.21
CA GLU A 49 -7.48 1.26 1.78
C GLU A 49 -7.90 1.44 0.31
N VAL A 50 -7.61 0.45 -0.54
CA VAL A 50 -8.08 0.38 -1.94
C VAL A 50 -9.58 0.11 -2.01
N ASN A 51 -10.07 -0.79 -1.15
CA ASN A 51 -11.49 -1.15 -1.04
C ASN A 51 -12.22 -0.27 -0.02
N ARG A 52 -11.55 0.73 0.58
CA ARG A 52 -12.23 1.71 1.43
C ARG A 52 -13.34 2.27 0.57
N GLU A 53 -14.54 2.41 1.12
CA GLU A 53 -15.61 3.03 0.37
C GLU A 53 -15.19 4.47 0.10
N LEU A 54 -14.67 4.71 -1.12
CA LEU A 54 -14.42 6.06 -1.60
C LEU A 54 -15.73 6.82 -1.38
N THR A 55 -15.63 7.97 -0.74
CA THR A 55 -16.80 8.82 -0.50
C THR A 55 -17.46 9.11 -1.84
N SER A 56 -18.77 9.40 -1.85
CA SER A 56 -19.53 9.62 -3.09
C SER A 56 -18.86 10.66 -4.01
N PHE A 57 -18.22 11.67 -3.42
CA PHE A 57 -17.41 12.67 -4.12
C PHE A 57 -16.13 12.09 -4.74
N GLU A 58 -15.35 11.29 -4.01
CA GLU A 58 -14.15 10.62 -4.53
C GLU A 58 -14.47 9.65 -5.68
N LYS A 59 -15.59 8.92 -5.58
CA LYS A 59 -16.07 8.05 -6.68
C LYS A 59 -16.47 8.85 -7.91
N PHE A 60 -17.17 9.97 -7.73
CA PHE A 60 -17.61 10.84 -8.82
C PHE A 60 -16.41 11.47 -9.54
N THR A 61 -15.47 12.05 -8.79
CA THR A 61 -14.27 12.67 -9.37
C THR A 61 -13.42 11.63 -10.11
N ARG A 62 -13.13 10.46 -9.52
CA ARG A 62 -12.40 9.39 -10.22
C ARG A 62 -13.08 8.96 -11.51
N ARG A 63 -14.41 8.80 -11.52
CA ARG A 63 -15.15 8.45 -12.74
C ARG A 63 -15.05 9.56 -13.79
N MET A 64 -15.13 10.82 -13.39
CA MET A 64 -15.06 11.96 -14.29
C MET A 64 -13.66 12.08 -14.93
N PHE A 65 -12.58 11.88 -14.17
CA PHE A 65 -11.21 11.90 -14.70
C PHE A 65 -10.85 10.67 -15.54
N LYS A 66 -11.43 9.50 -15.23
CA LYS A 66 -11.19 8.24 -15.95
C LYS A 66 -12.18 8.01 -17.10
N HIS A 67 -13.04 8.99 -17.41
CA HIS A 67 -14.02 8.86 -18.47
C HIS A 67 -13.30 8.70 -19.83
N PRO A 68 -13.72 7.76 -20.69
CA PRO A 68 -13.06 7.51 -21.99
C PRO A 68 -13.21 8.69 -22.96
N ASN A 69 -14.18 9.57 -22.73
CA ASN A 69 -14.43 10.73 -23.58
C ASN A 69 -13.49 11.91 -23.22
N PRO A 70 -12.56 12.32 -24.11
CA PRO A 70 -11.59 13.38 -23.83
C PRO A 70 -12.25 14.75 -23.59
N PHE A 71 -13.42 15.02 -24.18
CA PHE A 71 -14.16 16.27 -23.99
C PHE A 71 -14.60 16.54 -22.54
N ILE A 72 -14.78 15.47 -21.74
CA ILE A 72 -15.16 15.58 -20.33
C ILE A 72 -13.91 15.58 -19.43
N ARG A 73 -12.88 14.83 -19.85
CA ARG A 73 -11.64 14.67 -19.10
C ARG A 73 -10.77 15.94 -19.10
N VAL A 74 -10.65 16.60 -20.26
CA VAL A 74 -9.81 17.80 -20.44
C VAL A 74 -10.26 18.97 -19.54
N PRO A 75 -11.54 19.40 -19.51
CA PRO A 75 -11.95 20.49 -18.63
C PRO A 75 -11.78 20.15 -17.15
N ALA A 76 -12.08 18.92 -16.74
CA ALA A 76 -11.84 18.47 -15.36
C ALA A 76 -10.36 18.58 -14.97
N MET A 77 -9.46 18.22 -15.89
CA MET A 77 -8.01 18.33 -15.69
C MET A 77 -7.55 19.79 -15.57
N ILE A 78 -8.08 20.68 -16.42
CA ILE A 78 -7.74 22.12 -16.39
C ILE A 78 -8.21 22.76 -15.08
N VAL A 79 -9.45 22.52 -14.67
CA VAL A 79 -10.00 23.07 -13.41
C VAL A 79 -9.17 22.59 -12.22
N ASN A 80 -8.82 21.30 -12.18
CA ASN A 80 -7.98 20.75 -11.12
C ASN A 80 -6.56 21.36 -11.13
N ALA A 81 -5.96 21.56 -12.30
CA ALA A 81 -4.64 22.18 -12.41
C ALA A 81 -4.64 23.63 -11.90
N ILE A 82 -5.63 24.43 -12.31
CA ILE A 82 -5.78 25.82 -11.83
C ILE A 82 -5.98 25.85 -10.32
N TRP A 83 -6.84 24.97 -9.79
CA TRP A 83 -7.09 24.89 -8.35
C TRP A 83 -5.81 24.56 -7.56
N VAL A 84 -5.06 23.52 -7.97
CA VAL A 84 -3.82 23.11 -7.30
C VAL A 84 -2.76 24.21 -7.33
N VAL A 85 -2.58 24.86 -8.48
CA VAL A 85 -1.64 25.99 -8.59
C VAL A 85 -2.07 27.13 -7.68
N GLY A 86 -3.36 27.50 -7.67
CA GLY A 86 -3.87 28.55 -6.79
C GLY A 86 -3.64 28.25 -5.31
N VAL A 87 -3.96 27.04 -4.85
CA VAL A 87 -3.74 26.63 -3.46
C VAL A 87 -2.25 26.62 -3.11
N SER A 88 -1.38 26.17 -4.01
CA SER A 88 0.07 26.16 -3.77
C SER A 88 0.64 27.56 -3.56
N ILE A 89 0.20 28.54 -4.36
CA ILE A 89 0.62 29.94 -4.24
C ILE A 89 0.13 30.52 -2.92
N MET A 90 -1.15 30.31 -2.58
CA MET A 90 -1.71 30.78 -1.30
C MET A 90 -1.00 30.17 -0.10
N ALA A 91 -0.72 28.86 -0.13
CA ALA A 91 0.00 28.16 0.92
C ALA A 91 1.45 28.69 1.06
N GLY A 92 2.13 28.96 -0.05
CA GLY A 92 3.46 29.56 -0.05
C GLY A 92 3.48 30.95 0.60
N ILE A 93 2.52 31.82 0.26
CA ILE A 93 2.39 33.14 0.87
C ILE A 93 2.10 33.02 2.37
N ALA A 94 1.15 32.15 2.76
CA ALA A 94 0.81 31.94 4.16
C ALA A 94 2.01 31.43 4.97
N TYR A 95 2.83 30.55 4.39
CA TYR A 95 4.06 30.05 5.03
C TYR A 95 5.06 31.17 5.29
N LEU A 96 5.29 32.07 4.32
CA LEU A 96 6.20 33.20 4.49
C LEU A 96 5.72 34.16 5.58
N ILE A 97 4.43 34.47 5.62
CA ILE A 97 3.85 35.33 6.66
C ILE A 97 3.97 34.65 8.04
N GLY A 98 3.61 33.38 8.14
CA GLY A 98 3.71 32.61 9.38
C GLY A 98 5.15 32.49 9.88
N PHE A 99 6.12 32.36 8.97
CA PHE A 99 7.54 32.31 9.30
C PHE A 99 8.06 33.64 9.86
N ILE A 100 7.54 34.78 9.39
CA ILE A 100 7.91 36.12 9.91
C ILE A 100 7.19 36.43 11.24
N ALA A 101 5.99 35.87 11.43
CA ALA A 101 5.19 36.09 12.63
C ALA A 101 5.59 35.18 13.82
N ALA A 102 6.38 34.13 13.57
CA ALA A 102 6.92 33.22 14.58
C ALA A 102 8.24 33.73 15.15
#